data_AF-A0A9D7MPT8-F1
#
_entry.id   AF-A0A9D7MPT8-F1
#
_cell.length_a   1.000
_cell.length_b   1.000
_cell.length_c   1.000
_cell.angle_alpha   90.00
_cell.angle_beta   90.00
_cell.angle_gamma   90.00
#
_symmetry.space_group_name_H-M   'P 1'
#
loop_
_entity.id
_entity.type
_entity.pdbx_description
1 polymer ?
#
loop_
_entity_poly.entity_id
_entity_poly.type
_entity_poly.pdbx_seq_one_letter_code
_entity_poly.pdbx_strand_id
1 'polypeptide(L)'
;MSQEDIIRANPFFAGNLSQPEWNTVQRFYGFDVLKIAPMVSDNSGYVYYIDPVSLKAEKTTESIKAFEFDNNCISTSMNIDANTGINLQGSPRNNLSYAGRDIKEPSFLDGNFLKSSNIIYSDDADPKFLAPIREKITMYNHQIDSLNNLLENMDTASAGKNKMNSQMYSYRSIQRNIENLRRNIKYADDDIKRYSSVKLFEIVTNDNSVFVLSRSDVTDKAKAVISKVKLNEDSTVTLSWQTQLNEIYREPDKGFDKSSFEFVFSKGDPDLNTMRTVHYDNKLIFVFMLTATCIDTDTGNILWSINI
;
A
#
# COMPACT_ATOMS: atom_id res chain seq x y z
N MET A 1 -21.68 14.57 -1.42
CA MET A 1 -22.69 13.54 -1.08
C MET A 1 -22.96 13.67 0.41
N SER A 2 -24.22 13.87 0.80
CA SER A 2 -24.61 14.02 2.21
C SER A 2 -25.33 12.78 2.74
N GLN A 3 -25.48 12.68 4.07
CA GLN A 3 -26.32 11.65 4.71
C GLN A 3 -27.76 11.65 4.18
N GLU A 4 -28.29 12.83 3.83
CA GLU A 4 -29.63 12.97 3.26
C GLU A 4 -29.75 12.30 1.89
N ASP A 5 -28.68 12.30 1.08
CA ASP A 5 -28.67 11.61 -0.22
C ASP A 5 -28.73 10.09 -0.05
N ILE A 6 -28.03 9.55 0.96
CA ILE A 6 -28.05 8.11 1.29
C ILE A 6 -29.43 7.70 1.82
N ILE A 7 -30.05 8.51 2.70
CA ILE A 7 -31.40 8.24 3.23
C ILE A 7 -32.45 8.34 2.11
N ARG A 8 -32.29 9.29 1.17
CA ARG A 8 -33.18 9.42 0.01
C ARG A 8 -33.13 8.17 -0.88
N ALA A 9 -31.94 7.62 -1.10
CA ALA A 9 -31.76 6.37 -1.85
C ALA A 9 -32.20 5.13 -1.06
N ASN A 10 -32.17 5.19 0.27
CA ASN A 10 -32.49 4.08 1.18
C ASN A 10 -33.40 4.54 2.33
N PRO A 11 -34.71 4.70 2.09
CA PRO A 11 -35.63 5.26 3.07
C PRO A 11 -35.70 4.47 4.39
N PHE A 12 -35.35 3.19 4.37
CA PHE A 12 -35.33 2.33 5.56
C PHE A 12 -34.25 2.71 6.58
N PHE A 13 -33.25 3.53 6.20
CA PHE A 13 -32.29 4.11 7.14
C PHE A 13 -32.84 5.31 7.91
N ALA A 14 -33.95 5.90 7.49
CA ALA A 14 -34.58 7.01 8.21
C ALA A 14 -34.96 6.56 9.62
N GLY A 15 -34.25 7.05 10.64
CA GLY A 15 -34.43 6.67 12.05
C GLY A 15 -33.82 5.32 12.45
N ASN A 16 -33.19 4.60 11.52
CA ASN A 16 -32.63 3.26 11.76
C ASN A 16 -31.12 3.17 11.53
N LEU A 17 -30.51 4.14 10.86
CA LEU A 17 -29.05 4.22 10.74
C LEU A 17 -28.43 4.38 12.14
N SER A 18 -27.41 3.59 12.47
CA SER A 18 -26.77 3.64 13.78
C SER A 18 -26.29 5.04 14.12
N GLN A 19 -26.62 5.52 15.31
CA GLN A 19 -26.11 6.78 15.86
C GLN A 19 -25.22 6.46 17.07
N PRO A 20 -24.06 5.81 16.86
CA PRO A 20 -23.23 5.36 17.96
C PRO A 20 -22.59 6.53 18.72
N GLU A 21 -22.22 6.27 19.97
CA GLU A 21 -21.32 7.18 20.68
C GLU A 21 -19.97 7.25 19.96
N TRP A 22 -19.34 8.42 19.98
CA TRP A 22 -18.14 8.73 19.20
C TRP A 22 -17.00 7.72 19.35
N ASN A 23 -16.72 7.29 20.59
CA ASN A 23 -15.71 6.27 20.92
C ASN A 23 -16.00 4.88 20.32
N THR A 24 -17.18 4.67 19.76
CA THR A 24 -17.61 3.40 19.15
C THR A 24 -17.92 3.50 17.67
N VAL A 25 -17.77 4.66 17.01
CA VAL A 25 -18.05 4.87 15.57
C VAL A 25 -17.42 3.79 14.69
N GLN A 26 -16.19 3.39 15.03
CA GLN A 26 -15.45 2.30 14.40
C GLN A 26 -16.13 0.92 14.44
N ARG A 27 -17.19 0.73 15.22
CA ARG A 27 -17.98 -0.51 15.23
C ARG A 27 -19.17 -0.47 14.29
N PHE A 28 -19.50 0.70 13.74
CA PHE A 28 -20.73 0.93 12.98
C PHE A 28 -20.50 1.48 11.57
N TYR A 29 -19.32 2.05 11.31
CA TYR A 29 -18.95 2.60 10.02
C TYR A 29 -17.61 2.05 9.54
N GLY A 30 -17.53 1.73 8.26
CA GLY A 30 -16.34 1.17 7.64
C GLY A 30 -16.30 1.39 6.13
N PHE A 31 -15.34 0.76 5.47
CA PHE A 31 -15.23 0.76 4.01
C PHE A 31 -14.67 -0.59 3.56
N ASP A 32 -15.35 -1.22 2.60
CA ASP A 32 -14.92 -2.48 1.99
C ASP A 32 -14.19 -2.20 0.69
N VAL A 33 -12.94 -2.64 0.63
CA VAL A 33 -12.07 -2.36 -0.51
C VAL A 33 -12.30 -3.32 -1.67
N LEU A 34 -12.74 -4.55 -1.41
CA LEU A 34 -13.04 -5.51 -2.46
C LEU A 34 -14.29 -5.08 -3.24
N LYS A 35 -15.28 -4.53 -2.53
CA LYS A 35 -16.50 -3.96 -3.12
C LYS A 35 -16.40 -2.47 -3.47
N ILE A 36 -15.37 -1.78 -2.97
CA ILE A 36 -15.18 -0.32 -3.09
C ILE A 36 -16.44 0.42 -2.61
N ALA A 37 -16.94 0.01 -1.44
CA ALA A 37 -18.23 0.46 -0.93
C ALA A 37 -18.12 0.89 0.54
N PRO A 38 -18.62 2.08 0.91
CA PRO A 38 -18.84 2.42 2.31
C PRO A 38 -19.71 1.38 3.00
N MET A 39 -19.37 1.06 4.24
CA MET A 39 -20.15 0.16 5.09
C MET A 39 -20.79 0.99 6.19
N VAL A 40 -22.10 0.83 6.36
CA VAL A 40 -22.87 1.47 7.43
C VAL A 40 -23.67 0.41 8.16
N SER A 41 -23.95 0.60 9.44
CA SER A 41 -24.84 -0.29 10.19
C SER A 41 -26.14 0.36 10.63
N ASP A 42 -27.13 -0.49 10.90
CA ASP A 42 -28.39 -0.09 11.52
C ASP A 42 -28.38 -0.28 13.04
N ASN A 43 -29.37 0.30 13.73
CA ASN A 43 -29.55 0.18 15.18
C ASN A 43 -29.67 -1.27 15.69
N SER A 44 -29.89 -2.25 14.81
CA SER A 44 -29.92 -3.67 15.15
C SER A 44 -28.57 -4.38 14.93
N GLY A 45 -27.54 -3.66 14.46
CA GLY A 45 -26.21 -4.18 14.21
C GLY A 45 -26.04 -4.88 12.87
N TYR A 46 -26.99 -4.77 11.93
CA TYR A 46 -26.77 -5.25 10.57
C TYR A 46 -25.95 -4.26 9.78
N VAL A 47 -25.06 -4.77 8.93
CA VAL A 47 -24.19 -3.96 8.08
C VAL A 47 -24.77 -3.91 6.66
N TYR A 48 -24.52 -2.81 5.98
CA TYR A 48 -24.96 -2.54 4.62
C TYR A 48 -23.81 -1.93 3.82
N TYR A 49 -23.60 -2.42 2.61
CA TYR A 49 -22.71 -1.80 1.63
C TYR A 49 -23.47 -0.72 0.86
N ILE A 50 -22.90 0.47 0.76
CA ILE A 50 -23.45 1.56 -0.06
C ILE A 50 -22.75 1.54 -1.42
N ASP A 51 -23.51 1.36 -2.49
CA ASP A 51 -23.00 1.56 -3.84
C ASP A 51 -22.59 3.05 -4.00
N PRO A 52 -21.32 3.36 -4.32
CA PRO A 52 -20.84 4.74 -4.39
C PRO A 52 -21.43 5.56 -5.55
N VAL A 53 -22.05 4.92 -6.54
CA VAL A 53 -22.66 5.55 -7.71
C VAL A 53 -24.18 5.67 -7.51
N SER A 54 -24.85 4.56 -7.21
CA SER A 54 -26.32 4.54 -7.10
C SER A 54 -26.84 4.93 -5.72
N LEU A 55 -25.94 4.96 -4.73
CA LEU A 55 -26.21 5.18 -3.30
C LEU A 55 -27.10 4.11 -2.68
N LYS A 56 -27.45 3.04 -3.39
CA LYS A 56 -28.30 1.98 -2.86
C LYS A 56 -27.52 1.09 -1.90
N ALA A 57 -28.22 0.66 -0.86
CA ALA A 57 -27.68 -0.15 0.21
C ALA A 57 -27.97 -1.64 -0.02
N GLU A 58 -26.93 -2.45 0.03
CA GLU A 58 -26.97 -3.91 -0.01
C GLU A 58 -26.72 -4.47 1.40
N LYS A 59 -27.70 -5.14 1.99
CA LYS A 59 -27.58 -5.73 3.34
C LYS A 59 -26.61 -6.92 3.34
N THR A 60 -25.73 -7.00 4.32
CA THR A 60 -24.84 -8.16 4.51
C THR A 60 -25.59 -9.35 5.09
N THR A 61 -25.13 -10.57 4.78
CA THR A 61 -25.67 -11.81 5.34
C THR A 61 -25.21 -12.09 6.77
N GLU A 62 -24.10 -11.49 7.20
CA GLU A 62 -23.52 -11.65 8.54
C GLU A 62 -23.45 -10.31 9.28
N SER A 63 -23.62 -10.33 10.61
CA SER A 63 -23.35 -9.17 11.47
C SER A 63 -21.87 -9.13 11.83
N ILE A 64 -21.18 -8.07 11.40
CA ILE A 64 -19.78 -7.86 11.75
C ILE A 64 -19.74 -7.30 13.18
N LYS A 65 -19.18 -8.04 14.14
CA LYS A 65 -19.17 -7.67 15.57
C LYS A 65 -18.33 -6.41 15.87
N ALA A 66 -17.31 -6.19 15.06
CA ALA A 66 -16.53 -4.97 14.97
C ALA A 66 -15.84 -4.99 13.61
N PHE A 67 -15.79 -3.87 12.93
CA PHE A 67 -14.89 -3.74 11.80
C PHE A 67 -13.46 -3.92 12.33
N GLU A 68 -12.59 -4.63 11.61
CA GLU A 68 -11.16 -4.60 11.92
C GLU A 68 -10.67 -3.16 11.67
N PHE A 69 -10.41 -2.47 12.77
CA PHE A 69 -9.64 -1.25 12.83
C PHE A 69 -8.34 -1.68 13.46
N ASP A 70 -7.30 -1.91 12.66
CA ASP A 70 -5.93 -1.65 13.07
C ASP A 70 -4.96 -1.82 11.90
N ASN A 71 -4.27 -0.73 11.58
CA ASN A 71 -2.82 -0.75 11.36
C ASN A 71 -2.33 0.69 11.30
N ASN A 72 -1.14 0.91 11.85
CA ASN A 72 -0.41 2.17 11.70
C ASN A 72 -0.17 2.38 10.20
N CYS A 73 -1.01 3.21 9.55
CA CYS A 73 -0.98 3.42 8.10
C CYS A 73 0.10 4.40 7.67
N ILE A 74 1.07 4.65 8.56
CA ILE A 74 2.27 5.43 8.32
C ILE A 74 3.50 4.66 8.78
N SER A 75 4.60 4.79 8.04
CA SER A 75 5.89 4.22 8.44
C SER A 75 7.03 5.03 7.87
N THR A 76 8.21 4.97 8.51
CA THR A 76 9.43 5.53 7.94
C THR A 76 10.11 4.57 6.95
N SER A 77 9.59 3.36 6.77
CA SER A 77 10.10 2.40 5.78
C SER A 77 8.99 1.59 5.12
N MET A 78 9.25 1.18 3.88
CA MET A 78 8.37 0.28 3.13
C MET A 78 9.18 -0.53 2.11
N ASN A 79 8.61 -1.64 1.66
CA ASN A 79 9.14 -2.40 0.53
C ASN A 79 8.36 -1.99 -0.73
N ILE A 80 9.07 -1.68 -1.81
CA ILE A 80 8.41 -1.36 -3.10
C ILE A 80 8.27 -2.60 -3.98
N ASP A 81 9.15 -3.58 -3.77
CA ASP A 81 9.08 -4.92 -4.35
C ASP A 81 9.70 -5.93 -3.36
N ALA A 82 9.72 -7.21 -3.73
CA ALA A 82 10.22 -8.27 -2.84
C ALA A 82 11.70 -8.14 -2.43
N ASN A 83 12.52 -7.38 -3.17
CA ASN A 83 13.95 -7.20 -2.93
C ASN A 83 14.34 -5.75 -2.60
N THR A 84 13.45 -4.78 -2.83
CA THR A 84 13.78 -3.36 -2.71
C THR A 84 13.05 -2.71 -1.55
N GLY A 85 13.80 -2.37 -0.51
CA GLY A 85 13.34 -1.54 0.61
C GLY A 85 13.70 -0.08 0.38
N ILE A 86 12.81 0.82 0.83
CA ILE A 86 13.05 2.26 0.92
C ILE A 86 12.80 2.74 2.33
N ASN A 87 13.48 3.82 2.73
CA ASN A 87 13.26 4.45 4.02
C ASN A 87 13.41 5.96 3.96
N LEU A 88 12.81 6.63 4.94
CA LEU A 88 12.89 8.06 5.19
C LEU A 88 13.83 8.28 6.38
N GLN A 89 14.90 9.05 6.18
CA GLN A 89 15.95 9.27 7.17
C GLN A 89 16.23 10.74 7.41
N GLY A 90 16.59 11.09 8.64
CA GLY A 90 16.89 12.47 9.04
C GLY A 90 15.86 13.04 10.02
N SER A 91 16.21 14.17 10.62
CA SER A 91 15.32 14.93 11.51
C SER A 91 15.72 16.40 11.49
N PRO A 92 14.78 17.36 11.47
CA PRO A 92 13.32 17.15 11.37
C PRO A 92 12.85 16.88 9.93
N ARG A 93 13.73 17.10 8.93
CA ARG A 93 13.45 16.75 7.54
C ARG A 93 13.98 15.35 7.22
N ASN A 94 13.08 14.52 6.72
CA ASN A 94 13.36 13.19 6.23
C ASN A 94 13.65 13.24 4.73
N ASN A 95 14.77 12.64 4.35
CA ASN A 95 15.19 12.41 2.98
C ASN A 95 14.98 10.96 2.62
N LEU A 96 14.78 10.68 1.34
CA LEU A 96 14.54 9.32 0.85
C LEU A 96 15.87 8.58 0.63
N SER A 97 16.01 7.38 1.19
CA SER A 97 17.06 6.44 0.81
C SER A 97 16.48 5.39 -0.13
N TYR A 98 17.01 5.33 -1.35
CA TYR A 98 16.55 4.42 -2.42
C TYR A 98 17.75 3.85 -3.17
N ALA A 99 17.74 2.53 -3.40
CA ALA A 99 18.82 1.79 -4.07
C ALA A 99 20.23 2.05 -3.48
N GLY A 100 20.32 2.20 -2.15
CA GLY A 100 21.58 2.45 -1.44
C GLY A 100 22.12 3.88 -1.62
N ARG A 101 21.30 4.81 -2.12
CA ARG A 101 21.64 6.22 -2.26
C ARG A 101 20.73 7.07 -1.39
N ASP A 102 21.32 8.03 -0.69
CA ASP A 102 20.57 9.06 0.03
C ASP A 102 20.25 10.21 -0.92
N ILE A 103 18.96 10.41 -1.16
CA ILE A 103 18.45 11.40 -2.08
C ILE A 103 17.97 12.60 -1.28
N LYS A 104 18.69 13.72 -1.43
CA LYS A 104 18.44 14.92 -0.63
C LYS A 104 17.12 15.63 -0.95
N GLU A 105 16.66 15.54 -2.20
CA GLU A 105 15.41 16.15 -2.63
C GLU A 105 14.59 15.15 -3.46
N PRO A 106 13.27 15.04 -3.24
CA PRO A 106 12.47 15.84 -2.31
C PRO A 106 12.70 15.47 -0.84
N SER A 107 12.68 16.49 0.03
CA SER A 107 12.74 16.34 1.50
C SER A 107 11.40 16.65 2.17
N PHE A 108 11.07 15.89 3.22
CA PHE A 108 9.76 15.93 3.87
C PHE A 108 9.90 16.25 5.36
N LEU A 109 9.16 17.25 5.86
CA LEU A 109 9.17 17.56 7.29
C LEU A 109 8.30 16.56 8.06
N ASP A 110 8.89 15.83 9.01
CA ASP A 110 8.27 14.71 9.74
C ASP A 110 7.54 13.73 8.79
N GLY A 111 8.26 13.30 7.76
CA GLY A 111 7.77 12.47 6.67
C GLY A 111 7.54 11.01 7.08
N ASN A 112 6.41 10.45 6.65
CA ASN A 112 6.11 9.03 6.74
C ASN A 112 5.49 8.54 5.43
N PHE A 113 5.88 7.36 4.96
CA PHE A 113 5.17 6.69 3.87
C PHE A 113 3.75 6.32 4.31
N LEU A 114 2.78 6.55 3.43
CA LEU A 114 1.44 6.02 3.61
C LEU A 114 1.40 4.52 3.26
N LYS A 115 0.75 3.76 4.13
CA LYS A 115 0.46 2.33 3.97
C LYS A 115 -1.05 2.13 3.91
N SER A 116 -1.49 1.13 3.15
CA SER A 116 -2.87 0.70 3.10
C SER A 116 -3.32 0.24 4.48
N SER A 117 -4.49 0.70 4.90
CA SER A 117 -5.18 0.19 6.10
C SER A 117 -5.79 -1.19 5.87
N ASN A 118 -5.83 -1.66 4.62
CA ASN A 118 -6.32 -2.98 4.27
C ASN A 118 -5.19 -3.86 3.76
N ILE A 119 -5.32 -5.15 4.06
CA ILE A 119 -4.44 -6.19 3.54
C ILE A 119 -4.64 -6.26 2.03
N ILE A 120 -3.57 -6.00 1.28
CA ILE A 120 -3.50 -6.35 -0.12
C ILE A 120 -2.76 -7.69 -0.18
N TYR A 121 -3.41 -8.75 -0.66
CA TYR A 121 -2.73 -10.01 -0.93
C TYR A 121 -1.87 -9.82 -2.17
N SER A 122 -0.60 -10.25 -2.16
CA SER A 122 0.36 -9.96 -3.24
C SER A 122 0.01 -10.58 -4.61
N ASP A 123 -0.88 -11.58 -4.66
CA ASP A 123 -1.45 -12.07 -5.92
C ASP A 123 -2.46 -11.06 -6.53
N ASP A 124 -3.09 -10.24 -5.68
CA ASP A 124 -3.96 -9.12 -6.08
C ASP A 124 -3.20 -7.77 -6.11
N ALA A 125 -2.11 -7.65 -5.35
CA ALA A 125 -1.24 -6.47 -5.24
C ALA A 125 -0.19 -6.49 -6.35
N ASP A 126 -0.62 -6.16 -7.57
CA ASP A 126 0.24 -5.90 -8.73
C ASP A 126 1.19 -7.07 -9.12
N PRO A 127 0.95 -7.75 -10.26
CA PRO A 127 1.87 -8.74 -10.83
C PRO A 127 3.34 -8.30 -10.90
N LYS A 128 3.62 -6.98 -10.87
CA LYS A 128 4.96 -6.40 -10.81
C LYS A 128 5.71 -6.62 -9.49
N PHE A 129 5.06 -6.79 -8.35
CA PHE A 129 5.76 -6.97 -7.06
C PHE A 129 6.66 -8.21 -7.06
N LEU A 130 6.17 -9.31 -7.66
CA LEU A 130 6.91 -10.56 -7.82
C LEU A 130 7.64 -10.67 -9.17
N ALA A 131 7.47 -9.70 -10.08
CA ALA A 131 8.10 -9.73 -11.41
C ALA A 131 9.63 -9.87 -11.35
N PRO A 132 10.36 -9.16 -10.47
CA PRO A 132 11.81 -9.33 -10.36
C PRO A 132 12.24 -10.76 -9.99
N ILE A 133 11.43 -11.48 -9.19
CA ILE A 133 11.71 -12.87 -8.83
C ILE A 133 11.41 -13.80 -10.02
N ARG A 134 10.30 -13.56 -10.73
CA ARG A 134 9.92 -14.31 -11.94
C ARG A 134 10.94 -14.13 -13.08
N GLU A 135 11.51 -12.93 -13.23
CA GLU A 135 12.58 -12.64 -14.19
C GLU A 135 13.87 -13.41 -13.85
N LYS A 136 14.25 -13.49 -12.56
CA LYS A 136 15.39 -14.32 -12.13
C LYS A 136 15.20 -15.80 -12.49
N ILE A 137 14.00 -16.34 -12.27
CA ILE A 137 13.68 -17.73 -12.66
C ILE A 137 13.83 -17.92 -14.17
N THR A 138 13.30 -16.98 -14.96
CA THR A 138 13.41 -17.00 -16.43
C THR A 138 14.87 -16.97 -16.88
N MET A 139 15.70 -16.10 -16.28
CA MET A 139 17.14 -16.03 -16.55
C MET A 139 17.85 -17.35 -16.21
N TYR A 140 17.55 -17.95 -15.05
CA TYR A 140 18.15 -19.24 -14.67
C TYR A 140 17.75 -20.37 -15.61
N ASN A 141 16.50 -20.40 -16.08
CA ASN A 141 16.05 -21.38 -17.08
C ASN A 141 16.82 -21.23 -18.39
N HIS A 142 16.98 -20.01 -18.92
CA HIS A 142 17.77 -19.77 -20.13
C HIS A 142 19.24 -20.20 -19.98
N GLN A 143 19.83 -20.02 -18.80
CA GLN A 143 21.19 -20.48 -18.51
C GLN A 143 21.25 -22.02 -18.49
N ILE A 144 20.26 -22.69 -17.90
CA ILE A 144 20.15 -24.16 -17.91
C ILE A 144 20.04 -24.68 -19.34
N ASP A 145 19.18 -24.09 -20.17
CA ASP A 145 19.01 -24.49 -21.57
C ASP A 145 20.32 -24.36 -22.36
N SER A 146 21.03 -23.25 -22.16
CA SER A 146 22.35 -23.02 -22.78
C SER A 146 23.36 -24.08 -22.35
N LEU A 147 23.38 -24.43 -21.06
CA LEU A 147 24.26 -25.47 -20.52
C LEU A 147 23.89 -26.89 -20.99
N ASN A 148 22.60 -27.20 -21.12
CA ASN A 148 22.13 -28.46 -21.69
C ASN A 148 22.53 -28.60 -23.16
N ASN A 149 22.38 -27.55 -23.96
CA ASN A 149 22.84 -27.54 -25.35
C ASN A 149 24.36 -27.79 -25.43
N LEU A 150 25.16 -27.25 -24.51
CA LEU A 150 26.60 -27.55 -24.46
C LEU A 150 26.87 -29.02 -24.13
N LEU A 151 26.10 -29.64 -23.23
CA LEU A 151 26.23 -31.06 -22.90
C LEU A 151 25.86 -31.95 -24.09
N GLU A 152 24.80 -31.64 -24.82
CA GLU A 152 24.36 -32.40 -26.00
C GLU A 152 25.38 -32.35 -27.13
N ASN A 153 26.09 -31.22 -27.28
CA ASN A 153 27.14 -31.03 -28.27
C ASN A 153 28.53 -31.52 -27.82
N MET A 154 28.67 -32.04 -26.60
CA MET A 154 29.94 -32.66 -26.16
C MET A 154 30.08 -34.07 -26.74
N ASP A 155 30.92 -34.20 -27.76
CA ASP A 155 31.30 -35.51 -28.30
C ASP A 155 32.20 -36.26 -27.29
N THR A 156 31.60 -37.21 -26.58
CA THR A 156 32.25 -38.07 -25.59
C THR A 156 32.82 -39.35 -26.21
N ALA A 157 32.56 -39.62 -27.50
CA ALA A 157 32.84 -40.90 -28.13
C ALA A 157 34.20 -40.97 -28.87
N SER A 158 34.86 -39.84 -29.15
CA SER A 158 35.93 -39.79 -30.18
C SER A 158 37.28 -39.20 -29.75
N ALA A 159 37.55 -39.04 -28.45
CA ALA A 159 38.68 -38.25 -27.95
C ALA A 159 39.78 -39.09 -27.27
N GLY A 160 41.06 -38.87 -27.61
CA GLY A 160 42.20 -39.52 -26.93
C GLY A 160 42.24 -39.25 -25.41
N LYS A 161 42.88 -40.14 -24.63
CA LYS A 161 42.85 -40.19 -23.15
C LYS A 161 42.90 -38.84 -22.41
N ASN A 162 43.78 -37.91 -22.82
CA ASN A 162 43.90 -36.59 -22.18
C ASN A 162 42.71 -35.67 -22.47
N LYS A 163 42.19 -35.73 -23.69
CA LYS A 163 41.02 -34.96 -24.14
C LYS A 163 39.75 -35.50 -23.47
N MET A 164 39.66 -36.82 -23.28
CA MET A 164 38.60 -37.49 -22.52
C MET A 164 38.53 -37.03 -21.05
N ASN A 165 39.67 -36.93 -20.35
CA ASN A 165 39.70 -36.42 -18.96
C ASN A 165 39.23 -34.96 -18.87
N SER A 166 39.73 -34.09 -19.75
CA SER A 166 39.33 -32.67 -19.78
C SER A 166 37.84 -32.46 -20.07
N GLN A 167 37.27 -33.27 -20.98
CA GLN A 167 35.85 -33.28 -21.27
C GLN A 167 35.03 -33.80 -20.09
N MET A 168 35.52 -34.82 -19.37
CA MET A 168 34.84 -35.33 -18.18
C MET A 168 34.80 -34.31 -17.03
N TYR A 169 35.86 -33.53 -16.83
CA TYR A 169 35.85 -32.41 -15.89
C TYR A 169 34.87 -31.31 -16.30
N SER A 170 34.85 -30.97 -17.60
CA SER A 170 33.93 -29.97 -18.15
C SER A 170 32.47 -30.41 -18.01
N TYR A 171 32.17 -31.66 -18.33
CA TYR A 171 30.86 -32.29 -18.15
C TYR A 171 30.39 -32.20 -16.70
N ARG A 172 31.22 -32.63 -15.75
CA ARG A 172 30.91 -32.54 -14.31
C ARG A 172 30.72 -31.10 -13.84
N SER A 173 31.50 -30.16 -14.37
CA SER A 173 31.36 -28.75 -14.02
C SER A 173 30.04 -28.18 -14.53
N ILE A 174 29.65 -28.50 -15.77
CA ILE A 174 28.38 -28.06 -16.34
C ILE A 174 27.20 -28.67 -15.56
N GLN A 175 27.24 -29.96 -15.23
CA GLN A 175 26.22 -30.61 -14.40
C GLN A 175 26.06 -29.93 -13.04
N ARG A 176 27.18 -29.63 -12.35
CA ARG A 176 27.13 -28.89 -11.08
C ARG A 176 26.52 -27.50 -11.23
N ASN A 177 26.82 -26.81 -12.32
CA ASN A 177 26.24 -25.49 -12.58
C ASN A 177 24.72 -25.59 -12.80
N ILE A 178 24.25 -26.59 -13.56
CA ILE A 178 22.81 -26.85 -13.74
C ILE A 178 22.14 -27.16 -12.40
N GLU A 179 22.75 -28.01 -11.56
CA GLU A 179 22.24 -28.32 -10.21
C GLU A 179 22.15 -27.08 -9.31
N ASN A 180 23.15 -26.20 -9.37
CA ASN A 180 23.14 -24.93 -8.64
C ASN A 180 22.02 -24.01 -9.12
N LEU A 181 21.84 -23.86 -10.44
CA LEU A 181 20.77 -23.04 -11.01
C LEU A 181 19.39 -23.58 -10.64
N ARG A 182 19.20 -24.91 -10.66
CA ARG A 182 17.95 -25.56 -10.20
C ARG A 182 17.67 -25.29 -8.72
N ARG A 183 18.70 -25.30 -7.86
CA ARG A 183 18.56 -24.88 -6.45
C ARG A 183 18.13 -23.42 -6.34
N ASN A 184 18.72 -22.53 -7.13
CA ASN A 184 18.37 -21.11 -7.11
C ASN A 184 16.92 -20.87 -7.59
N ILE A 185 16.45 -21.61 -8.60
CA ILE A 185 15.04 -21.58 -9.01
C ILE A 185 14.14 -22.02 -7.86
N LYS A 186 14.47 -23.13 -7.18
CA LYS A 186 13.69 -23.59 -6.03
C LYS A 186 13.61 -22.53 -4.92
N TYR A 187 14.72 -21.86 -4.61
CA TYR A 187 14.70 -20.77 -3.62
C TYR A 187 13.81 -19.60 -4.06
N ALA A 188 13.88 -19.21 -5.34
CA ALA A 188 13.02 -18.17 -5.89
C ALA A 188 11.52 -18.56 -5.87
N ASP A 189 11.19 -19.81 -6.17
CA ASP A 189 9.82 -20.33 -6.06
C ASP A 189 9.31 -20.35 -4.61
N ASP A 190 10.17 -20.71 -3.66
CA ASP A 190 9.84 -20.69 -2.24
C ASP A 190 9.65 -19.25 -1.73
N ASP A 191 10.43 -18.28 -2.24
CA ASP A 191 10.21 -16.86 -1.99
C ASP A 191 8.87 -16.40 -2.58
N ILE A 192 8.53 -16.77 -3.82
CA ILE A 192 7.21 -16.47 -4.41
C ILE A 192 6.08 -16.98 -3.50
N LYS A 193 6.15 -18.23 -3.02
CA LYS A 193 5.12 -18.78 -2.10
C LYS A 193 5.07 -18.08 -0.76
N ARG A 194 6.23 -17.67 -0.24
CA ARG A 194 6.30 -16.91 0.99
C ARG A 194 5.64 -15.55 0.80
N TYR A 195 5.99 -14.83 -0.25
CA TYR A 195 5.45 -13.49 -0.51
C TYR A 195 4.00 -13.52 -1.00
N SER A 196 3.55 -14.57 -1.70
CA SER A 196 2.16 -14.75 -2.17
C SER A 196 1.13 -14.80 -1.03
N SER A 197 1.57 -15.21 0.16
CA SER A 197 0.74 -15.33 1.36
C SER A 197 0.94 -14.21 2.38
N VAL A 198 1.86 -13.27 2.13
CA VAL A 198 2.13 -12.13 3.01
C VAL A 198 1.07 -11.06 2.80
N LYS A 199 0.51 -10.57 3.91
CA LYS A 199 -0.32 -9.37 3.96
C LYS A 199 0.55 -8.16 3.62
N LEU A 200 0.43 -7.61 2.42
CA LEU A 200 1.11 -6.38 2.04
C LEU A 200 0.23 -5.19 2.42
N PHE A 201 0.86 -4.18 3.02
CA PHE A 201 0.22 -2.90 3.34
C PHE A 201 0.87 -1.76 2.54
N GLU A 202 1.86 -2.07 1.71
CA GLU A 202 2.60 -1.11 0.93
C GLU A 202 1.76 -0.63 -0.26
N ILE A 203 1.66 0.70 -0.41
CA ILE A 203 0.99 1.31 -1.56
C ILE A 203 2.07 1.71 -2.56
N VAL A 204 2.19 0.93 -3.64
CA VAL A 204 3.01 1.26 -4.81
C VAL A 204 2.09 1.37 -6.00
N THR A 205 2.15 2.50 -6.69
CA THR A 205 1.32 2.77 -7.87
C THR A 205 1.94 2.18 -9.14
N ASN A 206 1.13 1.98 -10.18
CA ASN A 206 1.57 1.36 -11.44
C ASN A 206 2.74 2.08 -12.13
N ASP A 207 2.90 3.39 -11.89
CA ASP A 207 3.99 4.22 -12.41
C ASP A 207 5.22 4.26 -11.49
N ASN A 208 5.31 3.30 -10.56
CA ASN A 208 6.36 3.13 -9.56
C ASN A 208 6.48 4.32 -8.59
N SER A 209 5.34 4.87 -8.18
CA SER A 209 5.30 5.95 -7.18
C SER A 209 4.78 5.50 -5.83
N VAL A 210 5.24 6.17 -4.79
CA VAL A 210 4.82 6.01 -3.40
C VAL A 210 4.23 7.31 -2.86
N PHE A 211 3.47 7.22 -1.76
CA PHE A 211 2.90 8.40 -1.10
C PHE A 211 3.59 8.70 0.23
N VAL A 212 3.85 9.98 0.49
CA VAL A 212 4.47 10.46 1.72
C VAL A 212 3.56 11.48 2.40
N LEU A 213 3.17 11.20 3.65
CA LEU A 213 2.54 12.16 4.56
C LEU A 213 3.63 12.98 5.26
N SER A 214 3.47 14.30 5.30
CA SER A 214 4.42 15.23 5.91
C SER A 214 3.71 16.46 6.47
N ARG A 215 4.50 17.39 7.04
CA ARG A 215 4.04 18.69 7.56
C ARG A 215 4.25 19.82 6.58
N SER A 216 3.33 20.78 6.57
CA SER A 216 3.50 22.07 5.90
C SER A 216 4.66 22.89 6.49
N ASP A 217 4.79 22.89 7.83
CA ASP A 217 5.72 23.72 8.58
C ASP A 217 6.01 23.14 9.98
N VAL A 218 6.88 23.84 10.74
CA VAL A 218 7.36 23.41 12.07
C VAL A 218 6.43 23.83 13.23
N THR A 219 5.29 24.45 12.94
CA THR A 219 4.38 24.94 13.98
C THR A 219 3.44 23.85 14.48
N ASP A 220 2.88 24.05 15.66
CA ASP A 220 1.84 23.19 16.23
C ASP A 220 0.55 23.16 15.39
N LYS A 221 0.34 24.17 14.53
CA LYS A 221 -0.79 24.27 13.59
C LYS A 221 -0.45 23.80 12.17
N ALA A 222 0.67 23.10 12.00
CA ALA A 222 1.08 22.56 10.71
C ALA A 222 -0.02 21.66 10.12
N LYS A 223 -0.29 21.85 8.83
CA LYS A 223 -1.25 21.05 8.06
C LYS A 223 -0.60 19.77 7.57
N ALA A 224 -1.43 18.74 7.42
CA ALA A 224 -1.06 17.51 6.77
C ALA A 224 -0.85 17.77 5.28
N VAL A 225 0.24 17.21 4.75
CA VAL A 225 0.63 17.32 3.35
C VAL A 225 0.84 15.91 2.82
N ILE A 226 0.20 15.57 1.71
CA ILE A 226 0.43 14.29 1.01
C ILE A 226 1.18 14.58 -0.28
N SER A 227 2.26 13.85 -0.51
CA SER A 227 3.09 13.95 -1.71
C SER A 227 3.13 12.62 -2.44
N LYS A 228 3.08 12.64 -3.78
CA LYS A 228 3.40 11.48 -4.63
C LYS A 228 4.82 11.59 -5.14
N VAL A 229 5.63 10.56 -4.87
CA VAL A 229 7.05 10.50 -5.24
C VAL A 229 7.24 9.36 -6.21
N LYS A 230 7.67 9.66 -7.43
CA LYS A 230 8.01 8.67 -8.44
C LYS A 230 9.44 8.18 -8.24
N LEU A 231 9.62 6.86 -8.28
CA LEU A 231 10.91 6.19 -8.24
C LEU A 231 11.32 5.84 -9.68
N ASN A 232 12.37 6.49 -10.18
CA ASN A 232 12.82 6.31 -11.55
C ASN A 232 13.76 5.10 -11.67
N GLU A 233 13.82 4.51 -12.86
CA GLU A 233 14.67 3.33 -13.15
C GLU A 233 16.17 3.59 -12.92
N ASP A 234 16.63 4.83 -13.11
CA ASP A 234 18.01 5.26 -12.89
C ASP A 234 18.36 5.48 -11.40
N SER A 235 17.47 5.05 -10.51
CA SER A 235 17.56 5.24 -9.05
C SER A 235 17.50 6.71 -8.61
N THR A 236 17.03 7.61 -9.48
CA THR A 236 16.62 8.96 -9.07
C THR A 236 15.17 8.97 -8.64
N VAL A 237 14.72 10.08 -8.06
CA VAL A 237 13.33 10.25 -7.64
C VAL A 237 12.81 11.61 -8.05
N THR A 238 11.51 11.70 -8.25
CA THR A 238 10.86 12.94 -8.68
C THR A 238 9.58 13.15 -7.89
N LEU A 239 9.43 14.34 -7.30
CA LEU A 239 8.16 14.76 -6.73
C LEU A 239 7.17 14.99 -7.88
N SER A 240 6.13 14.15 -7.94
CA SER A 240 5.11 14.27 -9.00
C SER A 240 4.12 15.37 -8.65
N TRP A 241 3.60 15.35 -7.42
CA TRP A 241 2.74 16.40 -6.89
C TRP A 241 2.77 16.39 -5.37
N GLN A 242 2.27 17.47 -4.78
CA GLN A 242 2.11 17.64 -3.34
C GLN A 242 0.84 18.43 -3.06
N THR A 243 0.04 17.93 -2.12
CA THR A 243 -1.28 18.46 -1.79
C THR A 243 -1.38 18.69 -0.29
N GLN A 244 -1.65 19.94 0.10
CA GLN A 244 -1.94 20.30 1.47
C GLN A 244 -3.42 20.06 1.79
N LEU A 245 -3.69 19.43 2.93
CA LEU A 245 -5.03 19.17 3.42
C LEU A 245 -5.44 20.30 4.37
N ASN A 246 -6.19 21.28 3.87
CA ASN A 246 -6.42 22.55 4.58
C ASN A 246 -7.11 22.41 5.94
N GLU A 247 -7.98 21.42 6.13
CA GLU A 247 -8.69 21.20 7.40
C GLU A 247 -8.10 20.08 8.26
N ILE A 248 -6.99 19.48 7.82
CA ILE A 248 -6.37 18.34 8.51
C ILE A 248 -5.00 18.79 9.02
N TYR A 249 -4.82 18.75 10.34
CA TYR A 249 -3.56 19.09 10.99
C TYR A 249 -2.69 17.85 11.12
N ARG A 250 -1.37 18.02 11.08
CA ARG A 250 -0.45 16.89 11.29
C ARG A 250 -0.51 16.35 12.71
N GLU A 251 -0.65 17.26 13.68
CA GLU A 251 -0.76 16.97 15.10
C GLU A 251 -2.15 17.41 15.58
N PRO A 252 -3.14 16.50 15.53
CA PRO A 252 -4.51 16.78 15.93
C PRO A 252 -4.63 17.43 17.31
N ASP A 253 -3.81 17.00 18.27
CA ASP A 253 -3.91 17.45 19.65
C ASP A 253 -3.36 18.88 19.87
N LYS A 254 -2.54 19.38 18.93
CA LYS A 254 -1.87 20.69 19.04
C LYS A 254 -2.40 21.75 18.08
N GLY A 255 -3.02 21.34 16.97
CA GLY A 255 -3.54 22.25 15.95
C GLY A 255 -4.83 22.99 16.34
N PHE A 256 -5.52 22.55 17.40
CA PHE A 256 -6.90 22.95 17.67
C PHE A 256 -7.05 23.90 18.85
N ASP A 257 -7.69 25.04 18.58
CA ASP A 257 -8.23 25.91 19.61
C ASP A 257 -9.53 25.26 20.14
N LYS A 258 -9.54 24.87 21.42
CA LYS A 258 -10.60 24.06 22.06
C LYS A 258 -12.03 24.59 21.87
N SER A 259 -12.18 25.89 21.57
CA SER A 259 -13.46 26.61 21.49
C SER A 259 -14.36 26.22 20.31
N SER A 260 -13.78 25.84 19.16
CA SER A 260 -14.57 25.52 17.96
C SER A 260 -15.13 24.08 17.97
N PHE A 261 -14.54 23.21 18.80
CA PHE A 261 -14.95 21.83 18.98
C PHE A 261 -15.90 21.65 20.20
N GLU A 262 -15.89 22.55 21.20
CA GLU A 262 -16.85 22.50 22.32
C GLU A 262 -18.32 22.50 21.85
N PHE A 263 -18.64 23.15 20.73
CA PHE A 263 -19.99 23.20 20.19
C PHE A 263 -20.42 21.92 19.47
N VAL A 264 -19.49 21.14 18.90
CA VAL A 264 -19.77 19.92 18.12
C VAL A 264 -19.51 18.63 18.93
N PHE A 265 -18.60 18.68 19.91
CA PHE A 265 -18.07 17.49 20.60
C PHE A 265 -18.30 17.48 22.12
N SER A 266 -19.26 18.25 22.63
CA SER A 266 -19.66 18.26 24.05
C SER A 266 -20.19 16.92 24.60
N LYS A 267 -20.15 15.83 23.82
CA LYS A 267 -20.68 14.50 24.18
C LYS A 267 -19.74 13.32 23.90
N GLY A 268 -18.44 13.53 23.65
CA GLY A 268 -17.50 12.41 23.50
C GLY A 268 -16.03 12.83 23.50
N ASP A 269 -15.15 11.86 23.76
CA ASP A 269 -13.69 11.98 23.69
C ASP A 269 -13.18 11.22 22.45
N PRO A 270 -13.23 11.82 21.24
CA PRO A 270 -12.89 11.12 20.00
C PRO A 270 -11.38 10.90 19.87
N ASP A 271 -10.97 9.71 19.41
CA ASP A 271 -9.58 9.46 19.03
C ASP A 271 -9.27 10.10 17.67
N LEU A 272 -8.77 11.34 17.70
CA LEU A 272 -8.38 12.11 16.52
C LEU A 272 -7.16 11.55 15.78
N ASN A 273 -6.44 10.60 16.40
CA ASN A 273 -5.29 9.94 15.77
C ASN A 273 -5.69 8.77 14.87
N THR A 274 -6.99 8.42 14.82
CA THR A 274 -7.51 7.43 13.89
C THR A 274 -7.21 7.83 12.46
N MET A 275 -6.41 7.01 11.77
CA MET A 275 -6.00 7.24 10.40
C MET A 275 -6.33 6.03 9.52
N ARG A 276 -6.86 6.29 8.32
CA ARG A 276 -7.04 5.26 7.29
C ARG A 276 -6.50 5.73 5.95
N THR A 277 -5.87 4.82 5.22
CA THR A 277 -5.46 5.07 3.84
C THR A 277 -5.87 3.90 2.97
N VAL A 278 -6.51 4.18 1.84
CA VAL A 278 -6.87 3.20 0.82
C VAL A 278 -6.47 3.77 -0.53
N HIS A 279 -5.81 2.94 -1.35
CA HIS A 279 -5.49 3.28 -2.72
C HIS A 279 -6.21 2.30 -3.65
N TYR A 280 -6.97 2.82 -4.60
CA TYR A 280 -7.65 2.02 -5.61
C TYR A 280 -7.68 2.76 -6.94
N ASP A 281 -7.19 2.10 -7.99
CA ASP A 281 -7.08 2.68 -9.33
C ASP A 281 -6.35 4.05 -9.28
N ASN A 282 -7.01 5.13 -9.72
CA ASN A 282 -6.45 6.48 -9.69
C ASN A 282 -6.88 7.31 -8.47
N LYS A 283 -7.30 6.67 -7.37
CA LYS A 283 -7.86 7.35 -6.19
C LYS A 283 -7.12 6.94 -4.94
N LEU A 284 -6.68 7.94 -4.19
CA LEU A 284 -6.18 7.79 -2.82
C LEU A 284 -7.23 8.35 -1.86
N ILE A 285 -7.78 7.50 -1.01
CA ILE A 285 -8.72 7.87 0.05
C ILE A 285 -7.93 7.90 1.36
N PHE A 286 -7.90 9.08 1.99
CA PHE A 286 -7.24 9.31 3.26
C PHE A 286 -8.26 9.79 4.29
N VAL A 287 -8.38 9.08 5.39
CA VAL A 287 -9.22 9.47 6.53
C VAL A 287 -8.30 9.83 7.68
N PHE A 288 -8.40 11.06 8.16
CA PHE A 288 -7.68 11.50 9.36
C PHE A 288 -8.45 12.65 9.99
N MET A 289 -8.41 12.77 11.30
CA MET A 289 -9.16 13.83 12.01
C MET A 289 -10.65 13.85 11.66
N LEU A 290 -11.27 12.67 11.56
CA LEU A 290 -12.67 12.51 11.12
C LEU A 290 -12.98 13.13 9.75
N THR A 291 -11.96 13.44 8.95
CA THR A 291 -12.14 13.99 7.60
C THR A 291 -11.69 12.95 6.60
N ALA A 292 -12.61 12.48 5.75
CA ALA A 292 -12.28 11.65 4.60
C ALA A 292 -12.02 12.53 3.39
N THR A 293 -10.83 12.40 2.80
CA THR A 293 -10.40 13.12 1.61
C THR A 293 -10.05 12.14 0.51
N CYS A 294 -10.60 12.36 -0.68
CA CYS A 294 -10.22 11.62 -1.88
C CYS A 294 -9.38 12.50 -2.80
N ILE A 295 -8.20 12.00 -3.15
CA ILE A 295 -7.23 12.65 -4.02
C ILE A 295 -7.12 11.84 -5.31
N ASP A 296 -7.19 12.52 -6.44
CA ASP A 296 -6.80 11.96 -7.73
C ASP A 296 -5.29 11.75 -7.76
N THR A 297 -4.84 10.51 -7.93
CA THR A 297 -3.43 10.15 -7.83
C THR A 297 -2.60 10.60 -9.01
N ASP A 298 -3.23 10.96 -10.12
CA ASP A 298 -2.53 11.42 -11.32
C ASP A 298 -2.20 12.91 -11.22
N THR A 299 -3.12 13.69 -10.63
CA THR A 299 -3.01 15.16 -10.59
C THR A 299 -2.70 15.73 -9.21
N GLY A 300 -2.97 14.99 -8.13
CA GLY A 300 -2.92 15.47 -6.76
C GLY A 300 -4.14 16.31 -6.35
N ASN A 301 -5.12 16.50 -7.25
CA ASN A 301 -6.30 17.29 -6.94
C ASN A 301 -7.20 16.57 -5.93
N ILE A 302 -7.72 17.33 -4.96
CA ILE A 302 -8.76 16.84 -4.05
C ILE A 302 -10.07 16.77 -4.85
N LEU A 303 -10.59 15.56 -5.03
CA LEU A 303 -11.86 15.31 -5.70
C LEU A 303 -13.05 15.64 -4.78
N TRP A 304 -12.93 15.24 -3.51
CA TRP A 304 -13.90 15.55 -2.47
C TRP A 304 -13.27 15.43 -1.08
N SER A 305 -13.86 16.12 -0.12
CA SER A 305 -13.54 16.02 1.30
C SER A 305 -14.84 16.09 2.11
N ILE A 306 -14.99 15.19 3.08
CA ILE A 306 -16.21 15.03 3.88
C ILE A 306 -15.81 14.89 5.35
N ASN A 307 -16.43 15.71 6.21
CA ASN A 307 -16.35 15.55 7.66
C ASN A 307 -17.32 14.44 8.08
N ILE A 308 -16.82 13.44 8.82
CA ILE A 308 -17.52 12.25 9.27
C ILE A 308 -17.92 12.42 10.73
#